data_AF-A0A5F5Q2T9-F1
#
_entry.id   AF-A0A5F5Q2T9-F1
#
_cell.length_a   1.000
_cell.length_b   1.000
_cell.length_c   1.000
_cell.angle_alpha   90.00
_cell.angle_beta   90.00
_cell.angle_gamma   90.00
#
_symmetry.space_group_name_H-M   'P 1'
#
loop_
_entity.id
_entity.type
_entity.pdbx_description
1 polymer ?
#
loop_
_entity_poly.entity_id
_entity_poly.type
_entity_poly.pdbx_seq_one_letter_code
_entity_poly.pdbx_strand_id
1 'polypeptide(L)'
;MAGSRLETVGSIFSRTRDLIRAGVLKEKPLWFDIYNAFPPLREPVFRRPRLRYGKAKAPIQDIFYHEDRIRAKFYATYGSGQKAFDLFNPNFKSTCQRFVEKYIELQKLGEADEEKLFVDTGKALLAEGVILRRVGEARTVSILLLKLLLELVACLSEFKGRLDFLSPRRKLVFLNFRSNTVRLNILELGGNGCFWEQASCQ
;
A
#
# COMPACT_ATOMS: atom_id res chain seq x y z
N MET A 1 -54.91 -9.75 -8.09
CA MET A 1 -54.48 -8.75 -9.09
C MET A 1 -53.71 -9.47 -10.19
N ALA A 2 -54.09 -9.27 -11.46
CA ALA A 2 -53.40 -9.88 -12.60
C ALA A 2 -52.14 -9.07 -12.93
N GLY A 3 -51.00 -9.74 -13.13
CA GLY A 3 -49.73 -9.11 -13.48
C GLY A 3 -48.68 -10.14 -13.88
N SER A 4 -47.67 -9.73 -14.65
CA SER A 4 -46.58 -10.63 -15.08
C SER A 4 -45.43 -10.61 -14.09
N ARG A 5 -45.12 -11.78 -13.50
CA ARG A 5 -43.98 -11.99 -12.60
C ARG A 5 -42.73 -12.53 -13.30
N LEU A 6 -42.71 -12.54 -14.64
CA LEU A 6 -41.61 -13.08 -15.44
C LEU A 6 -40.43 -12.10 -15.52
N GLU A 7 -39.46 -12.20 -14.62
CA GLU A 7 -38.30 -11.29 -14.56
C GLU A 7 -37.27 -11.53 -15.67
N THR A 8 -37.17 -12.75 -16.19
CA THR A 8 -36.20 -13.12 -17.22
C THR A 8 -36.63 -12.74 -18.64
N VAL A 9 -37.92 -12.42 -18.83
CA VAL A 9 -38.52 -12.14 -20.13
C VAL A 9 -38.69 -10.64 -20.33
N GLY A 10 -37.90 -10.07 -21.24
CA GLY A 10 -38.00 -8.66 -21.63
C GLY A 10 -37.72 -7.69 -20.48
N SER A 11 -38.36 -6.53 -20.52
CA SER A 11 -38.30 -5.52 -19.47
C SER A 11 -39.64 -5.38 -18.76
N ILE A 12 -39.68 -4.62 -17.66
CA ILE A 12 -40.97 -4.25 -17.04
C ILE A 12 -41.82 -3.40 -17.98
N PHE A 13 -41.21 -2.53 -18.77
CA PHE A 13 -41.93 -1.60 -19.64
C PHE A 13 -42.60 -2.34 -20.80
N SER A 14 -41.87 -3.24 -21.48
CA SER A 14 -42.42 -4.04 -22.57
C SER A 14 -43.57 -4.92 -22.07
N ARG A 15 -43.39 -5.61 -20.94
CA ARG A 15 -44.41 -6.47 -20.34
C ARG A 15 -45.65 -5.69 -19.94
N THR A 16 -45.51 -4.57 -19.26
CA THR A 16 -46.64 -3.74 -18.85
C THR A 16 -47.36 -3.14 -20.04
N ARG A 17 -46.63 -2.65 -21.05
CA ARG A 17 -47.21 -2.12 -22.29
C ARG A 17 -48.07 -3.17 -23.00
N ASP A 18 -47.55 -4.40 -23.13
CA ASP A 18 -48.24 -5.47 -23.84
C ASP A 18 -49.46 -5.98 -23.04
N LEU A 19 -49.37 -6.01 -21.70
CA LEU A 19 -50.52 -6.32 -20.82
C LEU A 19 -51.64 -5.27 -20.88
N ILE A 20 -51.28 -3.99 -20.96
CA ILE A 20 -52.24 -2.89 -21.16
C ILE A 20 -52.90 -3.03 -22.54
N ARG A 21 -52.10 -3.28 -23.58
CA ARG A 21 -52.61 -3.45 -24.96
C ARG A 21 -53.54 -4.65 -25.10
N ALA A 22 -53.27 -5.75 -24.39
CA ALA A 22 -54.11 -6.95 -24.37
C ALA A 22 -55.37 -6.80 -23.48
N GLY A 23 -55.52 -5.70 -22.75
CA GLY A 23 -56.66 -5.46 -21.85
C GLY A 23 -56.64 -6.29 -20.56
N VAL A 24 -55.55 -7.03 -20.29
CA VAL A 24 -55.38 -7.81 -19.06
C VAL A 24 -55.16 -6.88 -17.86
N LEU A 25 -54.40 -5.79 -18.08
CA LEU A 25 -54.19 -4.74 -17.10
C LEU A 25 -55.10 -3.55 -17.43
N LYS A 26 -56.21 -3.42 -16.69
CA LYS A 26 -57.21 -2.37 -16.89
C LYS A 26 -56.73 -0.99 -16.45
N GLU A 27 -55.96 -0.94 -15.37
CA GLU A 27 -55.43 0.29 -14.80
C GLU A 27 -53.96 0.46 -15.17
N LYS A 28 -53.65 1.59 -15.81
CA LYS A 28 -52.29 1.95 -16.15
C LYS A 28 -51.52 2.37 -14.89
N PRO A 29 -50.33 1.81 -14.63
CA PRO A 29 -49.56 2.18 -13.45
C PRO A 29 -48.98 3.60 -13.61
N LEU A 30 -48.89 4.32 -12.49
CA LEU A 30 -48.47 5.72 -12.43
C LEU A 30 -47.11 5.99 -13.09
N TRP A 31 -46.17 5.06 -12.94
CA TRP A 31 -44.81 5.22 -13.49
C TRP A 31 -44.73 5.04 -15.02
N PHE A 32 -45.76 4.48 -15.67
CA PHE A 32 -45.69 4.15 -17.10
C PHE A 32 -45.54 5.39 -17.97
N ASP A 33 -46.27 6.46 -17.66
CA ASP A 33 -46.19 7.72 -18.40
C ASP A 33 -44.83 8.40 -18.22
N ILE A 34 -44.31 8.36 -17.00
CA ILE A 34 -42.99 8.91 -16.68
C ILE A 34 -41.91 8.17 -17.49
N TYR A 35 -41.97 6.84 -17.53
CA TYR A 35 -41.02 6.03 -18.29
C TYR A 35 -41.14 6.26 -19.81
N ASN A 36 -42.36 6.45 -20.31
CA ASN A 36 -42.58 6.71 -21.74
C ASN A 36 -42.09 8.10 -22.17
N ALA A 37 -42.22 9.10 -21.29
CA ALA A 37 -41.70 10.44 -21.54
C ALA A 37 -40.17 10.50 -21.46
N PHE A 38 -39.59 9.82 -20.47
CA PHE A 38 -38.14 9.83 -20.21
C PHE A 38 -37.59 8.39 -20.15
N PRO A 39 -37.44 7.71 -21.30
CA PRO A 39 -36.91 6.36 -21.32
C PRO A 39 -35.41 6.35 -20.96
N PRO A 40 -34.92 5.32 -20.25
CA PRO A 40 -33.50 5.19 -19.95
C PRO A 40 -32.70 4.85 -21.21
N LEU A 41 -31.41 5.23 -21.24
CA LEU A 41 -30.49 4.94 -22.35
C LEU A 41 -30.42 3.44 -22.71
N ARG A 42 -30.58 2.58 -21.70
CA ARG A 42 -30.58 1.13 -21.85
C ARG A 42 -31.80 0.55 -21.15
N GLU A 43 -32.54 -0.25 -21.89
CA GLU A 43 -33.70 -0.96 -21.35
C GLU A 43 -33.28 -2.01 -20.29
N PRO A 44 -33.99 -2.12 -19.15
CA PRO A 44 -33.66 -3.06 -18.07
C PRO A 44 -34.12 -4.48 -18.43
N VAL A 45 -33.41 -5.09 -19.38
CA VAL A 45 -33.61 -6.49 -19.78
C VAL A 45 -32.68 -7.38 -18.98
N PHE A 46 -33.22 -8.48 -18.45
CA PHE A 46 -32.42 -9.49 -17.77
C PHE A 46 -31.36 -10.06 -18.71
N ARG A 47 -30.09 -10.02 -18.29
CA ARG A 47 -28.98 -10.67 -18.99
C ARG A 47 -28.22 -11.55 -18.03
N ARG A 48 -28.15 -12.85 -18.34
CA ARG A 48 -27.36 -13.79 -17.56
C ARG A 48 -25.87 -13.45 -17.67
N PRO A 49 -25.15 -13.18 -16.57
CA PRO A 49 -23.71 -12.99 -16.63
C PRO A 49 -23.04 -14.30 -17.06
N ARG A 50 -22.28 -14.27 -18.16
CA ARG A 50 -21.54 -15.42 -18.68
C ARG A 50 -20.06 -15.27 -18.36
N LEU A 51 -19.41 -16.36 -17.94
CA LEU A 51 -17.97 -16.37 -17.78
C LEU A 51 -17.29 -16.28 -19.16
N ARG A 52 -16.15 -15.61 -19.20
CA ARG A 52 -15.32 -15.49 -20.39
C ARG A 52 -14.32 -16.64 -20.40
N TYR A 53 -14.21 -17.36 -21.52
CA TYR A 53 -13.27 -18.48 -21.69
C TYR A 53 -12.30 -18.21 -22.85
N GLY A 54 -11.21 -18.97 -22.90
CA GLY A 54 -10.21 -18.89 -23.97
C GLY A 54 -9.49 -17.53 -23.97
N LYS A 55 -9.46 -16.87 -25.13
CA LYS A 55 -8.75 -15.59 -25.34
C LYS A 55 -9.61 -14.35 -25.06
N ALA A 56 -10.84 -14.51 -24.57
CA ALA A 56 -11.75 -13.40 -24.33
C ALA A 56 -11.34 -12.57 -23.11
N LYS A 57 -10.89 -11.33 -23.34
CA LYS A 57 -10.53 -10.37 -22.29
C LYS A 57 -11.62 -9.30 -22.12
N ALA A 58 -11.58 -8.58 -21.00
CA ALA A 58 -12.41 -7.39 -20.83
C ALA A 58 -11.91 -6.27 -21.76
N PRO A 59 -12.80 -5.41 -22.29
CA PRO A 59 -12.41 -4.27 -23.13
C PRO A 59 -11.86 -3.07 -22.33
N ILE A 60 -11.72 -3.22 -21.00
CA ILE A 60 -11.26 -2.16 -20.11
C ILE A 60 -9.74 -2.08 -20.21
N GLN A 61 -9.24 -0.87 -20.40
CA GLN A 61 -7.81 -0.58 -20.49
C GLN A 61 -7.32 0.01 -19.16
N ASP A 62 -6.06 -0.25 -18.83
CA ASP A 62 -5.41 0.37 -17.68
C ASP A 62 -5.17 1.86 -17.95
N ILE A 63 -5.42 2.70 -16.94
CA ILE A 63 -5.30 4.15 -17.04
C ILE A 63 -3.91 4.56 -16.54
N PHE A 64 -3.06 5.05 -17.45
CA PHE A 64 -1.72 5.56 -17.14
C PHE A 64 -1.51 6.94 -17.73
N TYR A 65 -0.89 7.82 -16.97
CA TYR A 65 -0.53 9.17 -17.40
C TYR A 65 0.99 9.34 -17.52
N HIS A 66 1.42 10.40 -18.21
CA HIS A 66 2.84 10.67 -18.39
C HIS A 66 3.53 11.00 -17.06
N GLU A 67 2.84 11.67 -16.15
CA GLU A 67 3.36 11.96 -14.81
C GLU A 67 3.60 10.70 -13.95
N ASP A 68 2.96 9.57 -14.26
CA ASP A 68 3.11 8.36 -13.46
C ASP A 68 4.53 7.78 -13.57
N ARG A 69 5.23 8.04 -14.69
CA ARG A 69 6.66 7.73 -14.83
C ARG A 69 7.50 8.51 -13.83
N ILE A 70 7.19 9.78 -13.63
CA ILE A 70 7.90 10.68 -12.71
C ILE A 70 7.58 10.28 -11.27
N ARG A 71 6.30 9.99 -10.97
CA ARG A 71 5.85 9.51 -9.65
C ARG A 71 6.51 8.20 -9.27
N ALA A 72 6.63 7.24 -10.21
CA ALA A 72 7.30 5.98 -9.97
C ALA A 72 8.77 6.19 -9.58
N LYS A 73 9.49 7.06 -10.30
CA LYS A 73 10.87 7.44 -9.95
C LYS A 73 10.96 8.10 -8.58
N PHE A 74 10.07 9.06 -8.29
CA PHE A 74 10.02 9.75 -7.00
C PHE A 74 9.81 8.79 -5.82
N TYR A 75 8.83 7.88 -5.93
CA TYR A 75 8.55 6.91 -4.87
C TYR A 75 9.66 5.86 -4.74
N ALA A 76 10.35 5.51 -5.82
CA ALA A 76 11.52 4.63 -5.75
C ALA A 76 12.70 5.28 -5.00
N THR A 77 12.93 6.58 -5.17
CA THR A 77 14.08 7.29 -4.57
C THR A 77 13.81 7.79 -3.14
N TYR A 78 12.65 8.42 -2.93
CA TYR A 78 12.31 9.12 -1.68
C TYR A 78 11.25 8.38 -0.84
N GLY A 79 10.50 7.45 -1.44
CA GLY A 79 9.43 6.73 -0.75
C GLY A 79 8.23 7.61 -0.44
N SER A 80 7.42 7.19 0.54
CA SER A 80 6.30 8.00 1.01
C SER A 80 6.82 9.20 1.80
N GLY A 81 6.40 10.41 1.41
CA GLY A 81 6.77 11.64 2.10
C GLY A 81 6.25 11.71 3.54
N GLN A 82 6.79 12.65 4.33
CA GLN A 82 6.36 12.89 5.71
C GLN A 82 4.96 13.49 5.81
N LYS A 83 4.54 14.23 4.76
CA LYS A 83 3.22 14.85 4.69
C LYS A 83 2.18 13.78 4.35
N ALA A 84 1.28 13.51 5.29
CA ALA A 84 0.15 12.62 5.05
C ALA A 84 -0.75 13.15 3.93
N PHE A 85 -1.38 12.24 3.19
CA PHE A 85 -2.36 12.59 2.18
C PHE A 85 -3.67 12.99 2.85
N ASP A 86 -4.20 14.15 2.46
CA ASP A 86 -5.55 14.55 2.80
C ASP A 86 -6.45 14.34 1.58
N LEU A 87 -7.22 13.26 1.61
CA LEU A 87 -8.10 12.86 0.52
C LEU A 87 -9.47 13.55 0.55
N PHE A 88 -9.80 14.28 1.63
CA PHE A 88 -11.06 15.02 1.73
C PHE A 88 -11.03 16.32 0.92
N ASN A 89 -9.84 16.90 0.80
CA ASN A 89 -9.63 18.14 0.06
C ASN A 89 -9.38 17.86 -1.43
N PRO A 90 -10.26 18.29 -2.36
CA PRO A 90 -10.10 18.00 -3.79
C PRO A 90 -8.87 18.70 -4.39
N ASN A 91 -8.45 19.83 -3.80
CA ASN A 91 -7.30 20.62 -4.25
C ASN A 91 -6.01 20.31 -3.47
N PHE A 92 -5.93 19.15 -2.82
CA PHE A 92 -4.75 18.79 -2.04
C PHE A 92 -3.54 18.52 -2.93
N LYS A 93 -2.51 19.35 -2.78
CA LYS A 93 -1.21 19.13 -3.41
C LYS A 93 -0.28 18.36 -2.47
N SER A 94 0.00 17.11 -2.82
CA SER A 94 1.01 16.28 -2.18
C SER A 94 2.43 16.75 -2.52
N THR A 95 3.43 16.31 -1.77
CA THR A 95 4.84 16.60 -2.07
C THR A 95 5.24 16.06 -3.44
N CYS A 96 4.76 14.85 -3.78
CA CYS A 96 4.97 14.23 -5.08
C CYS A 96 4.30 15.05 -6.21
N GLN A 97 3.11 15.60 -5.95
CA GLN A 97 2.43 16.44 -6.94
C GLN A 97 3.19 17.73 -7.22
N ARG A 98 3.71 18.40 -6.17
CA ARG A 98 4.57 19.58 -6.33
C ARG A 98 5.84 19.24 -7.12
N PHE A 99 6.43 18.07 -6.86
CA PHE A 99 7.58 17.57 -7.62
C PHE A 99 7.27 17.43 -9.11
N VAL A 100 6.14 16.81 -9.45
CA VAL A 100 5.69 16.65 -10.84
C VAL A 100 5.45 18.00 -11.50
N GLU A 101 4.78 18.94 -10.83
CA GLU A 101 4.53 20.28 -11.35
C GLU A 101 5.84 20.99 -11.71
N LYS A 102 6.82 20.98 -10.79
CA LYS A 102 8.16 21.55 -11.01
C LYS A 102 8.92 20.85 -12.13
N TYR A 103 8.81 19.52 -12.22
CA TYR A 103 9.43 18.76 -13.29
C TYR A 103 8.89 19.14 -14.66
N ILE A 104 7.57 19.32 -14.78
CA ILE A 104 6.93 19.74 -16.02
C ILE A 104 7.30 21.19 -16.36
N GLU A 105 7.43 22.07 -15.38
CA GLU A 105 7.92 23.44 -15.57
C GLU A 105 9.32 23.45 -16.17
N LEU A 106 10.27 22.69 -15.61
CA LEU A 106 11.64 22.61 -16.13
C LEU A 106 11.71 21.91 -17.50
N GLN A 107 10.88 20.89 -17.71
CA GLN A 107 10.81 20.21 -19.01
C GLN A 107 10.37 21.15 -20.13
N LYS A 108 9.47 22.10 -19.84
CA LYS A 108 9.04 23.13 -20.81
C LYS A 108 10.15 24.13 -21.16
N LEU A 109 11.14 24.32 -20.28
CA LEU A 109 12.27 25.22 -20.50
C LEU A 109 13.34 24.62 -21.43
N GLY A 110 13.23 23.32 -21.79
CA GLY A 110 14.04 22.71 -22.85
C GLY A 110 15.24 21.88 -22.37
N GLU A 111 15.30 21.52 -21.09
CA GLU A 111 16.31 20.58 -20.60
C GLU A 111 15.94 19.15 -21.03
N ALA A 112 16.81 18.48 -21.80
CA ALA A 112 16.50 17.18 -22.42
C ALA A 112 16.84 15.96 -21.56
N ASP A 113 17.75 16.11 -20.59
CA ASP A 113 18.26 14.97 -19.83
C ASP A 113 17.37 14.68 -18.60
N GLU A 114 16.69 13.52 -18.61
CA GLU A 114 15.76 13.13 -17.55
C GLU A 114 16.40 13.10 -16.15
N GLU A 115 17.67 12.70 -16.06
CA GLU A 115 18.42 12.60 -14.80
C GLU A 115 18.78 13.98 -14.25
N LYS A 116 19.18 14.91 -15.12
CA LYS A 116 19.51 16.29 -14.71
C LYS A 116 18.25 17.01 -14.24
N LEU A 117 17.17 16.91 -15.02
CA LEU A 117 15.84 17.41 -14.64
C LEU A 117 15.41 16.89 -13.25
N PHE A 118 15.60 15.60 -12.98
CA PHE A 118 15.22 15.00 -11.70
C PHE A 118 16.05 15.54 -10.52
N VAL A 119 17.34 15.78 -10.73
CA VAL A 119 18.21 16.33 -9.69
C VAL A 119 17.91 17.81 -9.45
N ASP A 120 17.69 18.59 -10.51
CA ASP A 120 17.46 20.03 -10.44
C ASP A 120 16.07 20.37 -9.88
N THR A 121 15.05 19.56 -10.19
CA THR A 121 13.76 19.61 -9.48
C THR A 121 13.90 19.31 -7.99
N GLY A 122 14.71 18.31 -7.63
CA GLY A 122 15.02 18.01 -6.23
C GLY A 122 15.64 19.20 -5.51
N LYS A 123 16.60 19.90 -6.14
CA LYS A 123 17.21 21.12 -5.60
C LYS A 123 16.21 22.26 -5.47
N ALA A 124 15.35 22.47 -6.46
CA ALA A 124 14.31 23.51 -6.42
C ALA A 124 13.33 23.30 -5.25
N LEU A 125 12.91 22.06 -5.00
CA LEU A 125 12.02 21.75 -3.87
C LEU A 125 12.69 21.90 -2.50
N LEU A 126 14.01 21.65 -2.41
CA LEU A 126 14.77 21.92 -1.19
C LEU A 126 14.85 23.43 -0.94
N ALA A 127 14.98 24.25 -1.99
CA ALA A 127 14.92 25.71 -1.87
C ALA A 127 13.53 26.21 -1.41
N GLU A 128 12.45 25.52 -1.79
CA GLU A 128 11.09 25.75 -1.28
C GLU A 128 10.86 25.25 0.17
N GLY A 129 11.86 24.59 0.77
CA GLY A 129 11.79 24.07 2.14
C GLY A 129 11.09 22.72 2.31
N VAL A 130 10.90 21.96 1.22
CA VAL A 130 10.30 20.62 1.29
C VAL A 130 11.34 19.58 1.76
N ILE A 131 11.01 18.80 2.78
CA ILE A 131 11.90 17.75 3.30
C ILE A 131 11.84 16.52 2.39
N LEU A 132 12.94 16.21 1.72
CA LEU A 132 13.11 15.01 0.91
C LEU A 132 14.10 14.06 1.60
N ARG A 133 13.64 12.87 2.04
CA ARG A 133 14.49 11.82 2.62
C ARG A 133 14.68 10.70 1.63
N ARG A 134 15.93 10.34 1.29
CA ARG A 134 16.22 9.22 0.39
C ARG A 134 16.12 7.89 1.13
N VAL A 135 15.48 6.89 0.52
CA VAL A 135 15.25 5.57 1.13
C VAL A 135 16.57 4.79 1.35
N GLY A 136 17.64 5.14 0.63
CA GLY A 136 18.97 4.51 0.74
C GLY A 136 19.81 4.98 1.94
N GLU A 137 19.72 6.26 2.33
CA GLU A 137 20.61 6.84 3.35
C GLU A 137 20.29 6.33 4.76
N ALA A 138 19.00 6.10 5.08
CA ALA A 138 18.61 5.58 6.39
C ALA A 138 19.11 4.14 6.67
N ARG A 139 19.33 3.35 5.62
CA ARG A 139 19.85 1.96 5.73
C ARG A 139 21.37 1.94 5.88
N THR A 140 22.09 2.85 5.24
CA THR A 140 23.56 2.88 5.32
C THR A 140 24.03 3.34 6.70
N VAL A 141 23.39 4.34 7.32
CA VAL A 141 23.78 4.78 8.67
C VAL A 141 23.56 3.68 9.71
N SER A 142 22.45 2.96 9.62
CA SER A 142 22.14 1.86 10.54
C SER A 142 23.09 0.66 10.36
N ILE A 143 23.45 0.31 9.13
CA ILE A 143 24.45 -0.74 8.85
C ILE A 143 25.85 -0.31 9.32
N LEU A 144 26.26 0.94 9.09
CA LEU A 144 27.56 1.46 9.52
C LEU A 144 27.65 1.55 11.05
N LEU A 145 26.58 1.97 11.73
CA LEU A 145 26.48 1.95 13.19
C LEU A 145 26.55 0.53 13.76
N LEU A 146 25.85 -0.43 13.16
CA LEU A 146 25.90 -1.84 13.56
C LEU A 146 27.29 -2.43 13.33
N LYS A 147 27.98 -2.09 12.24
CA LYS A 147 29.37 -2.50 11.97
C LYS A 147 30.33 -1.92 13.00
N LEU A 148 30.25 -0.62 13.29
CA LEU A 148 31.09 0.03 14.31
C LEU A 148 30.83 -0.55 15.71
N LEU A 149 29.57 -0.85 16.06
CA LEU A 149 29.24 -1.53 17.32
C LEU A 149 29.81 -2.95 17.38
N LEU A 150 29.75 -3.72 16.29
CA LEU A 150 30.36 -5.05 16.21
C LEU A 150 31.88 -5.01 16.35
N GLU A 151 32.55 -4.05 15.72
CA GLU A 151 34.01 -3.88 15.86
C GLU A 151 34.42 -3.47 17.28
N LEU A 152 33.65 -2.60 17.94
CA LEU A 152 33.89 -2.26 19.35
C LEU A 152 33.68 -3.46 20.29
N VAL A 153 32.67 -4.30 20.04
CA VAL A 153 32.45 -5.53 20.83
C VAL A 153 33.58 -6.54 20.61
N ALA A 154 34.10 -6.67 19.38
CA ALA A 154 35.27 -7.50 19.10
C ALA A 154 36.51 -6.98 19.85
N CYS A 155 36.75 -5.67 19.83
CA CYS A 155 37.88 -5.05 20.52
C CYS A 155 37.81 -5.20 22.05
N LEU A 156 36.60 -5.13 22.64
CA LEU A 156 36.38 -5.38 24.07
C LEU A 156 36.55 -6.86 24.45
N SER A 157 36.30 -7.79 23.52
CA SER A 157 36.56 -9.22 23.75
C SER A 157 38.05 -9.57 23.72
N GLU A 158 38.87 -8.85 22.95
CA GLU A 158 40.33 -8.98 22.95
C GLU A 158 40.97 -8.38 24.22
N PHE A 159 40.42 -7.28 24.76
CA PHE A 159 40.90 -6.72 26.03
C PHE A 159 40.57 -7.60 27.25
N LYS A 160 39.49 -8.39 27.18
CA LYS A 160 39.09 -9.32 28.26
C LYS A 160 39.90 -10.62 28.28
N GLY A 161 40.64 -10.93 27.20
CA GLY A 161 41.53 -12.10 27.11
C GLY A 161 42.90 -11.91 27.77
N ARG A 162 43.21 -10.75 28.37
CA ARG A 162 44.53 -10.46 28.97
C ARG A 162 44.50 -10.17 30.47
N LEU A 163 43.39 -10.43 31.14
CA LEU A 163 43.25 -10.24 32.60
C LEU A 163 42.62 -11.48 33.27
N ASP A 164 43.13 -12.66 32.92
CA ASP A 164 42.91 -13.89 33.71
C ASP A 164 44.12 -14.12 34.62
N PHE A 165 44.16 -13.45 35.78
CA PHE A 165 44.91 -13.94 36.93
C PHE A 165 44.12 -13.74 38.22
N LEU A 166 43.86 -14.89 38.87
CA LEU A 166 43.40 -15.11 40.24
C LEU A 166 41.93 -14.80 40.58
N SER A 167 41.08 -15.85 40.60
CA SER A 167 40.48 -16.41 41.84
C SER A 167 39.20 -17.23 41.55
N PRO A 168 38.88 -18.30 42.33
CA PRO A 168 38.06 -19.42 41.89
C PRO A 168 36.60 -19.34 42.38
N ARG A 169 35.64 -19.12 41.48
CA ARG A 169 34.27 -19.67 41.59
C ARG A 169 33.69 -19.89 40.20
N ARG A 170 33.47 -21.17 39.87
CA ARG A 170 32.88 -21.61 38.59
C ARG A 170 31.43 -21.12 38.48
N LYS A 171 31.15 -20.21 37.54
CA LYS A 171 29.86 -20.10 36.84
C LYS A 171 30.15 -19.92 35.37
N LEU A 172 29.80 -20.92 34.55
CA LEU A 172 29.89 -20.85 33.10
C LEU A 172 28.60 -20.19 32.59
N VAL A 173 28.70 -19.01 31.99
CA VAL A 173 27.56 -18.34 31.34
C VAL A 173 27.72 -18.52 29.84
N PHE A 174 26.83 -19.31 29.22
CA PHE A 174 26.73 -19.45 27.77
C PHE A 174 25.77 -18.39 27.24
N LEU A 175 26.27 -17.49 26.38
CA LEU A 175 25.44 -16.60 25.58
C LEU A 175 25.24 -17.25 24.21
N ASN A 176 24.02 -17.71 23.93
CA ASN A 176 23.65 -18.28 22.64
C ASN A 176 22.95 -17.21 21.79
N PHE A 177 23.62 -16.72 20.75
CA PHE A 177 23.05 -15.75 19.81
C PHE A 177 22.40 -16.48 18.64
N ARG A 178 21.07 -16.63 18.68
CA ARG A 178 20.26 -16.96 17.51
C ARG A 178 19.16 -15.90 17.39
N SER A 179 19.27 -15.07 16.34
CA SER A 179 18.31 -14.07 15.85
C SER A 179 17.38 -13.41 16.88
N ASN A 180 17.68 -12.14 17.19
CA ASN A 180 16.77 -11.09 17.69
C ASN A 180 15.97 -11.34 18.99
N THR A 181 16.33 -12.32 19.83
CA THR A 181 15.81 -12.38 21.21
C THR A 181 16.92 -12.83 22.17
N VAL A 182 17.22 -12.02 23.19
CA VAL A 182 18.18 -12.38 24.24
C VAL A 182 17.43 -13.12 25.34
N ARG A 183 17.65 -14.42 25.47
CA ARG A 183 17.18 -15.22 26.63
C ARG A 183 18.33 -15.42 27.62
N LEU A 184 18.15 -14.96 28.85
CA LEU A 184 19.01 -15.30 29.99
C LEU A 184 18.45 -16.57 30.65
N ASN A 185 19.12 -17.70 30.47
CA ASN A 185 18.83 -18.92 31.24
C ASN A 185 19.89 -19.08 32.33
N ILE A 186 19.47 -19.02 33.59
CA ILE A 186 20.29 -19.37 34.75
C ILE A 186 19.94 -20.82 35.11
N LEU A 187 20.90 -21.73 35.01
CA LEU A 187 20.78 -23.11 35.47
C LEU A 187 21.41 -23.21 36.85
N GLU A 188 20.60 -23.36 37.90
CA GLU A 188 21.08 -23.76 39.23
C GLU A 188 21.01 -25.28 39.36
N LEU A 189 22.16 -25.92 39.56
CA LEU A 189 22.24 -27.34 39.90
C LEU A 189 22.07 -27.49 41.41
N GLY A 190 20.80 -27.55 41.85
CA GLY A 190 20.39 -28.00 43.17
C GLY A 190 19.66 -29.34 43.06
N GLY A 191 20.04 -30.31 43.89
CA GLY A 191 19.46 -31.65 43.87
C GLY A 191 17.96 -31.67 44.18
N ASN A 192 17.25 -32.55 43.47
CA ASN A 192 15.87 -32.99 43.64
C ASN A 192 14.77 -32.00 43.19
N GLY A 193 14.25 -32.23 41.97
CA GLY A 193 12.94 -31.76 41.51
C GLY A 193 13.00 -30.80 40.33
N CYS A 194 12.55 -31.24 39.14
CA CYS A 194 12.30 -30.35 38.00
C CYS A 194 11.00 -29.59 38.25
N PHE A 195 11.08 -28.28 38.51
CA PHE A 195 9.93 -27.38 38.53
C PHE A 195 10.07 -26.39 37.36
N TRP A 196 9.10 -26.40 36.45
CA TRP A 196 9.01 -25.46 35.34
C TRP A 196 8.10 -24.31 35.74
N GLU A 197 8.65 -23.10 35.87
CA GLU A 197 7.84 -21.89 36.05
C GLU A 197 8.06 -20.97 34.83
N GLN A 198 7.01 -20.85 34.01
CA GLN A 198 6.98 -19.95 32.87
C GLN A 198 6.67 -18.53 33.35
N ALA A 199 7.68 -17.67 33.38
CA ALA A 199 7.47 -16.23 33.43
C ALA A 199 7.73 -15.65 32.04
N SER A 200 6.66 -15.18 31.39
CA SER A 200 6.73 -14.35 30.19
C SER A 200 6.68 -12.89 30.62
N CYS A 201 7.62 -12.07 30.16
CA CYS A 201 7.49 -10.62 30.14
C CYS A 201 8.03 -10.08 28.81
N GLN A 202 7.34 -9.04 28.32
CA GLN A 202 7.47 -8.37 27.03
C GLN A 202 8.89 -7.92 26.68
#